data_AF-A0A930SBQ6-F1
#
_entry.id   AF-A0A930SBQ6-F1
#
_cell.length_a   1.000
_cell.length_b   1.000
_cell.length_c   1.000
_cell.angle_alpha   90.00
_cell.angle_beta   90.00
_cell.angle_gamma   90.00
#
_symmetry.space_group_name_H-M   'P 1'
#
loop_
_entity.id
_entity.type
_entity.pdbx_description
1 polymer ?
#
loop_
_entity_poly.entity_id
_entity_poly.type
_entity_poly.pdbx_seq_one_letter_code
_entity_poly.pdbx_strand_id
1 'polypeptide(L)'
;MAKETKKPASTAVAVTEDNVMEQIKNGNVLAEANVKAAIEEIQKQKDEKQKKEAMDMICRAKYLNNKALLELRARRREEKNNKEYLTETKNILDEVLGGKITPTEYKKKCEDLREEFRKKNRESDNQLREEMQELRESFEGRWQYWWD
;
A
#
# COMPACT_ATOMS: atom_id res chain seq x y z
N MET A 1 73.55 -17.87 -37.15
CA MET A 1 73.64 -16.69 -36.26
C MET A 1 72.30 -15.97 -36.30
N ALA A 2 71.86 -15.45 -35.16
CA ALA A 2 70.46 -15.16 -34.81
C ALA A 2 69.78 -13.97 -35.53
N LYS A 3 68.44 -14.02 -35.48
CA LYS A 3 67.46 -12.93 -35.68
C LYS A 3 67.84 -11.68 -34.87
N GLU A 4 67.52 -10.50 -35.40
CA GLU A 4 66.48 -9.63 -34.81
C GLU A 4 66.15 -8.39 -35.67
N THR A 5 64.85 -8.21 -35.84
CA THR A 5 64.09 -7.14 -36.48
C THR A 5 64.11 -5.83 -35.69
N LYS A 6 64.28 -4.68 -36.34
CA LYS A 6 63.91 -3.35 -35.78
C LYS A 6 62.65 -2.81 -36.45
N LYS A 7 61.61 -2.64 -35.62
CA LYS A 7 60.29 -2.02 -35.84
C LYS A 7 60.36 -0.67 -36.56
N PRO A 8 59.35 -0.31 -37.39
CA PRO A 8 59.18 1.05 -37.86
C PRO A 8 58.78 1.96 -36.69
N ALA A 9 59.41 3.14 -36.66
CA ALA A 9 59.25 4.16 -35.65
C ALA A 9 57.81 4.69 -35.61
N SER A 10 57.23 4.64 -34.42
CA SER A 10 56.07 5.44 -34.04
C SER A 10 56.40 6.92 -34.21
N THR A 11 55.82 7.58 -35.20
CA THR A 11 55.74 9.04 -35.28
C THR A 11 54.85 9.55 -34.15
N ALA A 12 55.46 9.79 -32.99
CA ALA A 12 54.87 10.61 -31.94
C ALA A 12 54.89 12.07 -32.43
N VAL A 13 53.71 12.66 -32.64
CA VAL A 13 53.57 14.08 -32.94
C VAL A 13 54.06 14.86 -31.72
N ALA A 14 55.16 15.60 -31.87
CA ALA A 14 55.76 16.39 -30.79
C ALA A 14 54.84 17.56 -30.40
N VAL A 15 54.72 17.81 -29.09
CA VAL A 15 53.91 18.87 -28.50
C VAL A 15 54.62 20.23 -28.70
N THR A 16 53.99 21.18 -29.41
CA THR A 16 54.51 22.54 -29.70
C THR A 16 53.62 23.63 -29.09
N GLU A 17 54.15 24.84 -28.86
CA GLU A 17 53.40 25.99 -28.29
C GLU A 17 52.06 26.27 -29.00
N ASP A 18 52.01 26.06 -30.32
CA ASP A 18 50.80 26.26 -31.14
C ASP A 18 49.72 25.16 -30.96
N ASN A 19 50.11 23.94 -30.56
CA ASN A 19 49.21 22.76 -30.53
C ASN A 19 48.85 22.28 -29.11
N VAL A 20 49.54 22.79 -28.08
CA VAL A 20 49.30 22.45 -26.66
C VAL A 20 47.86 22.70 -26.25
N MET A 21 47.28 23.85 -26.61
CA MET A 21 45.92 24.21 -26.22
C MET A 21 44.84 23.38 -26.91
N GLU A 22 45.06 22.94 -28.15
CA GLU A 22 44.14 22.06 -28.86
C GLU A 22 44.19 20.62 -28.33
N GLN A 23 45.37 20.11 -27.97
CA GLN A 23 45.50 18.80 -27.33
C GLN A 23 44.89 18.77 -25.92
N ILE A 24 45.05 19.85 -25.13
CA ILE A 24 44.40 19.97 -23.82
C ILE A 24 42.88 20.05 -23.98
N LYS A 25 42.37 20.84 -24.94
CA LYS A 25 40.93 20.94 -25.21
C LYS A 25 40.35 19.60 -25.67
N ASN A 26 41.01 18.89 -26.59
CA ASN A 26 40.57 17.60 -27.08
C ASN A 26 40.65 16.48 -26.02
N GLY A 27 41.65 16.54 -25.12
CA GLY A 27 41.72 15.67 -23.94
C GLY A 27 40.62 15.94 -22.89
N ASN A 28 40.06 17.15 -22.88
CA ASN A 28 38.95 17.55 -22.01
C ASN A 28 37.57 17.34 -22.64
N VAL A 29 37.47 16.94 -23.91
CA VAL A 29 36.18 16.57 -24.51
C VAL A 29 35.75 15.24 -23.92
N LEU A 30 34.60 15.23 -23.25
CA LEU A 30 33.99 14.01 -22.75
C LEU A 30 33.78 13.04 -23.91
N ALA A 31 34.43 11.87 -23.85
CA ALA A 31 34.23 10.82 -24.82
C ALA A 31 32.73 10.49 -24.91
N GLU A 32 32.19 10.35 -26.12
CA GLU A 32 30.77 10.04 -26.32
C GLU A 32 30.32 8.78 -25.58
N ALA A 33 31.25 7.82 -25.38
CA ALA A 33 31.03 6.63 -24.56
C ALA A 33 30.72 6.96 -23.09
N ASN A 34 31.40 7.95 -22.51
CA ASN A 34 31.17 8.39 -21.12
C ASN A 34 29.83 9.15 -21.00
N VAL A 35 29.45 9.93 -22.02
CA VAL A 35 28.15 10.62 -22.06
C VAL A 35 27.00 9.61 -22.18
N LYS A 36 27.14 8.57 -23.03
CA LYS A 36 26.15 7.48 -23.14
C LYS A 36 26.01 6.69 -21.84
N ALA A 37 27.13 6.33 -21.19
CA ALA A 37 27.11 5.65 -19.90
C ALA A 37 26.40 6.49 -18.81
N ALA A 38 26.65 7.80 -18.76
CA ALA A 38 25.96 8.69 -17.84
C ALA A 38 24.44 8.77 -18.08
N ILE A 39 24.00 8.77 -19.36
CA ILE A 39 22.57 8.75 -19.72
C ILE A 39 21.90 7.44 -19.25
N GLU A 40 22.56 6.30 -19.45
CA GLU A 40 22.06 4.99 -19.00
C GLU A 40 21.95 4.91 -17.47
N GLU A 41 22.92 5.48 -16.75
CA GLU A 41 22.91 5.51 -15.29
C GLU A 41 21.82 6.45 -14.74
N ILE A 42 21.61 7.61 -15.37
CA ILE A 42 20.48 8.50 -15.09
C ILE A 42 19.14 7.78 -15.30
N GLN A 43 19.02 6.99 -16.36
CA GLN A 43 17.79 6.25 -16.63
C GLN A 43 17.53 5.16 -15.58
N LYS A 44 18.55 4.39 -15.19
CA LYS A 44 18.44 3.41 -14.10
C LYS A 44 17.98 4.04 -12.78
N GLN A 45 18.54 5.20 -12.42
CA GLN A 45 18.13 5.92 -11.21
C GLN A 45 16.67 6.39 -11.29
N LYS A 46 16.21 6.86 -12.45
CA LYS A 46 14.80 7.22 -12.66
C LYS A 46 13.88 6.01 -12.55
N ASP A 47 14.25 4.90 -13.18
CA ASP A 47 13.47 3.66 -13.15
C ASP A 47 13.37 3.10 -11.72
N GLU A 48 14.46 3.14 -10.95
CA GLU A 48 14.45 2.73 -9.54
C GLU A 48 13.55 3.63 -8.68
N LYS A 49 13.59 4.94 -8.90
CA LYS A 49 12.70 5.88 -8.21
C LYS A 49 11.24 5.60 -8.53
N GLN A 50 10.92 5.43 -9.82
CA GLN A 50 9.56 5.11 -10.27
C GLN A 50 9.09 3.75 -9.75
N LYS A 51 9.97 2.75 -9.67
CA LYS A 51 9.64 1.44 -9.07
C LYS A 51 9.28 1.58 -7.59
N LYS A 52 10.04 2.37 -6.82
CA LYS A 52 9.72 2.63 -5.41
C LYS A 52 8.38 3.35 -5.27
N GLU A 53 8.15 4.41 -6.04
CA GLU A 53 6.87 5.12 -6.05
C GLU A 53 5.70 4.21 -6.43
N ALA A 54 5.88 3.34 -7.43
CA ALA A 54 4.87 2.36 -7.82
C ALA A 54 4.59 1.33 -6.73
N MET A 55 5.63 0.82 -6.07
CA MET A 55 5.48 -0.08 -4.92
C MET A 55 4.67 0.57 -3.80
N ASP A 56 4.99 1.82 -3.45
CA ASP A 56 4.30 2.58 -2.41
C ASP A 56 2.81 2.78 -2.75
N MET A 57 2.52 3.18 -4.00
CA MET A 57 1.15 3.33 -4.48
C MET A 57 0.36 2.02 -4.43
N ILE A 58 0.95 0.92 -4.89
CA ILE A 58 0.30 -0.40 -4.89
C ILE A 58 0.01 -0.85 -3.46
N CYS A 59 0.99 -0.78 -2.56
CA CYS A 59 0.82 -1.19 -1.17
C CYS A 59 -0.26 -0.36 -0.48
N ARG A 60 -0.25 0.97 -0.66
CA ARG A 60 -1.28 1.85 -0.11
C ARG A 60 -2.67 1.54 -0.65
N ALA A 61 -2.80 1.38 -1.98
CA ALA A 61 -4.08 1.08 -2.60
C ALA A 61 -4.65 -0.26 -2.12
N LYS A 62 -3.80 -1.29 -1.98
CA LYS A 62 -4.20 -2.60 -1.44
C LYS A 62 -4.68 -2.49 0.01
N TYR A 63 -3.95 -1.77 0.86
CA TYR A 63 -4.34 -1.58 2.27
C TYR A 63 -5.70 -0.90 2.39
N LEU A 64 -5.90 0.22 1.68
CA LEU A 64 -7.15 0.98 1.71
C LEU A 64 -8.33 0.16 1.17
N ASN A 65 -8.12 -0.61 0.10
CA ASN A 65 -9.16 -1.49 -0.44
C ASN A 65 -9.57 -2.56 0.58
N ASN A 66 -8.60 -3.26 1.16
CA ASN A 66 -8.85 -4.31 2.15
C ASN A 66 -9.54 -3.74 3.40
N LYS A 67 -9.10 -2.59 3.91
CA LYS A 67 -9.74 -1.89 5.02
C LYS A 67 -11.20 -1.58 4.71
N ALA A 68 -11.48 -0.98 3.56
CA ALA A 68 -12.85 -0.65 3.14
C ALA A 68 -13.74 -1.91 3.03
N LEU A 69 -13.17 -3.04 2.58
CA LEU A 69 -13.87 -4.32 2.55
C LEU A 69 -14.21 -4.85 3.94
N LEU A 70 -13.30 -4.73 4.91
CA LEU A 70 -13.55 -5.13 6.30
C LEU A 70 -14.66 -4.28 6.94
N GLU A 71 -14.60 -2.96 6.76
CA GLU A 71 -15.64 -2.05 7.23
C GLU A 71 -17.01 -2.36 6.58
N LEU A 72 -17.03 -2.67 5.28
CA LEU A 72 -18.25 -3.07 4.59
C LEU A 72 -18.83 -4.38 5.16
N ARG A 73 -17.97 -5.35 5.50
CA ARG A 73 -18.41 -6.60 6.15
C ARG A 73 -19.00 -6.32 7.53
N ALA A 74 -18.40 -5.45 8.33
CA ALA A 74 -18.95 -5.03 9.62
C ALA A 74 -20.32 -4.36 9.46
N ARG A 75 -20.47 -3.42 8.52
CA ARG A 75 -21.77 -2.78 8.24
C ARG A 75 -22.84 -3.79 7.81
N ARG A 76 -22.48 -4.82 7.05
CA ARG A 76 -23.41 -5.91 6.68
C ARG A 76 -23.83 -6.75 7.88
N ARG A 77 -22.93 -7.00 8.84
CA ARG A 77 -23.26 -7.66 10.12
C ARG A 77 -24.22 -6.79 10.94
N GLU A 78 -23.95 -5.50 11.06
CA GLU A 78 -24.84 -4.54 11.72
C GLU A 78 -26.22 -4.46 11.05
N GLU A 79 -26.27 -4.42 9.71
CA GLU A 79 -27.51 -4.41 8.95
C GLU A 79 -28.35 -5.65 9.25
N LYS A 80 -27.72 -6.83 9.30
CA LYS A 80 -28.38 -8.08 9.67
C LYS A 80 -28.94 -8.01 11.09
N ASN A 81 -28.13 -7.58 12.06
CA ASN A 81 -28.55 -7.43 13.45
C ASN A 81 -29.74 -6.46 13.59
N ASN A 82 -29.72 -5.34 12.85
CA ASN A 82 -30.80 -4.36 12.84
C ASN A 82 -32.08 -4.93 12.25
N LYS A 83 -32.01 -5.71 11.16
CA LYS A 83 -33.17 -6.37 10.57
C LYS A 83 -33.83 -7.36 11.53
N GLU A 84 -33.02 -8.14 12.24
CA GLU A 84 -33.52 -9.07 13.28
C GLU A 84 -34.21 -8.28 14.41
N TYR A 85 -33.57 -7.21 14.92
CA TYR A 85 -34.15 -6.37 15.97
C TYR A 85 -35.47 -5.70 15.55
N LEU A 86 -35.57 -5.20 14.31
CA LEU A 86 -36.81 -4.62 13.78
C LEU A 86 -37.94 -5.67 13.66
N THR A 87 -37.59 -6.90 13.30
CA THR A 87 -38.57 -7.99 13.19
C THR A 87 -39.10 -8.37 14.57
N GLU A 88 -38.21 -8.56 15.55
CA GLU A 88 -38.61 -8.95 16.90
C GLU A 88 -39.36 -7.85 17.64
N THR A 89 -38.96 -6.58 17.48
CA THR A 89 -39.72 -5.46 18.05
C THR A 89 -41.13 -5.35 17.47
N LYS A 90 -41.30 -5.65 16.19
CA LYS A 90 -42.62 -5.73 15.56
C LYS A 90 -43.44 -6.91 16.12
N ASN A 91 -42.83 -8.07 16.30
CA ASN A 91 -43.51 -9.23 16.92
C ASN A 91 -44.01 -8.88 18.33
N ILE A 92 -43.18 -8.23 19.16
CA ILE A 92 -43.57 -7.76 20.50
C ILE A 92 -44.73 -6.76 20.40
N LEU A 93 -44.70 -5.82 19.45
CA LEU A 93 -45.80 -4.88 19.22
C LEU A 93 -47.10 -5.61 18.87
N ASP A 94 -47.05 -6.59 17.97
CA ASP A 94 -48.22 -7.37 17.56
C ASP A 94 -48.79 -8.20 18.73
N GLU A 95 -47.94 -8.73 19.62
CA GLU A 95 -48.38 -9.40 20.85
C GLU A 95 -49.08 -8.45 21.83
N VAL A 96 -48.55 -7.22 21.99
CA VAL A 96 -49.15 -6.18 22.84
C VAL A 96 -50.51 -5.76 22.29
N LEU A 97 -50.58 -5.47 20.98
CA LEU A 97 -51.83 -5.09 20.32
C LEU A 97 -52.87 -6.23 20.36
N GLY A 98 -52.41 -7.49 20.31
CA GLY A 98 -53.26 -8.67 20.44
C GLY A 98 -53.69 -8.99 21.88
N GLY A 99 -53.23 -8.25 22.89
CA GLY A 99 -53.50 -8.53 24.30
C GLY A 99 -52.95 -9.87 24.79
N LYS A 100 -51.89 -10.39 24.14
CA LYS A 100 -51.32 -11.72 24.39
C LYS A 100 -50.18 -11.74 25.40
N ILE A 101 -49.78 -10.57 25.91
CA ILE A 101 -48.60 -10.41 26.77
C ILE A 101 -48.92 -9.51 27.97
N THR A 102 -48.41 -9.88 29.14
CA THR A 102 -48.52 -9.07 30.35
C THR A 102 -47.44 -7.96 30.40
N PRO A 103 -47.64 -6.88 31.18
CA PRO A 103 -46.62 -5.83 31.32
C PRO A 103 -45.26 -6.33 31.82
N THR A 104 -45.24 -7.36 32.67
CA THR A 104 -44.01 -7.96 33.21
C THR A 104 -43.26 -8.74 32.13
N GLU A 105 -43.97 -9.55 31.35
CA GLU A 105 -43.39 -10.30 30.22
C GLU A 105 -42.89 -9.36 29.12
N TYR A 106 -43.64 -8.29 28.82
CA TYR A 106 -43.23 -7.28 27.86
C TYR A 106 -41.90 -6.64 28.25
N LYS A 107 -41.75 -6.21 29.51
CA LYS A 107 -40.51 -5.61 30.01
C LYS A 107 -39.34 -6.57 29.86
N LYS A 108 -39.54 -7.82 30.27
CA LYS A 108 -38.51 -8.86 30.17
C LYS A 108 -38.09 -9.12 28.72
N LYS A 109 -39.05 -9.32 27.80
CA LYS A 109 -38.74 -9.51 26.37
C LYS A 109 -37.99 -8.32 25.77
N CYS A 110 -38.35 -7.09 26.15
CA CYS A 110 -37.65 -5.90 25.70
C CYS A 110 -36.22 -5.79 26.24
N GLU A 111 -36.00 -6.17 27.50
CA GLU A 111 -34.68 -6.21 28.12
C GLU A 111 -33.80 -7.28 27.45
N ASP A 112 -34.30 -8.51 27.33
CA ASP A 112 -33.61 -9.63 26.69
C ASP A 112 -33.23 -9.28 25.24
N LEU A 113 -34.18 -8.75 24.45
CA LEU A 113 -33.92 -8.35 23.06
C LEU A 113 -32.84 -7.25 22.95
N ARG A 114 -32.85 -6.28 23.86
CA ARG A 114 -31.83 -5.21 23.89
C ARG A 114 -30.46 -5.76 24.26
N GLU A 115 -30.40 -6.68 25.21
CA GLU A 115 -29.15 -7.31 25.63
C GLU A 115 -28.55 -8.15 24.51
N GLU A 116 -29.36 -8.99 23.86
CA GLU A 116 -28.93 -9.79 22.71
C GLU A 116 -28.44 -8.92 21.56
N PHE A 117 -29.17 -7.86 21.22
CA PHE A 117 -28.77 -6.91 20.18
C PHE A 117 -27.43 -6.24 20.50
N ARG A 118 -27.25 -5.78 21.75
CA ARG A 118 -25.97 -5.20 22.21
C ARG A 118 -24.83 -6.21 22.14
N LYS A 119 -25.09 -7.47 22.51
CA LYS A 119 -24.08 -8.54 22.46
C LYS A 119 -23.64 -8.80 21.01
N LYS A 120 -24.59 -8.97 20.08
CA LYS A 120 -24.29 -9.20 18.65
C LYS A 120 -23.49 -8.05 18.04
N ASN A 121 -23.79 -6.80 18.40
CA ASN A 121 -23.01 -5.66 17.92
C ASN A 121 -21.60 -5.62 18.51
N ARG A 122 -21.43 -5.88 19.81
CA ARG A 122 -20.09 -6.00 20.41
C ARG A 122 -19.26 -7.11 19.77
N GLU A 123 -19.87 -8.25 19.44
CA GLU A 123 -19.20 -9.33 18.72
C GLU A 123 -18.76 -8.88 17.32
N SER A 124 -19.61 -8.15 16.59
CA SER A 124 -19.27 -7.58 15.29
C SER A 124 -18.11 -6.58 15.37
N ASP A 125 -18.10 -5.73 16.40
CA ASP A 125 -17.04 -4.74 16.62
C ASP A 125 -15.71 -5.41 16.97
N ASN A 126 -15.75 -6.44 17.83
CA ASN A 126 -14.56 -7.22 18.19
C ASN A 126 -13.99 -7.93 16.95
N GLN A 127 -14.84 -8.54 16.13
CA GLN A 127 -14.41 -9.16 14.87
C GLN A 127 -13.76 -8.14 13.93
N LEU A 128 -14.36 -6.96 13.74
CA LEU A 128 -13.77 -5.93 12.91
C LEU A 128 -12.39 -5.50 13.46
N ARG A 129 -12.27 -5.36 14.78
CA ARG A 129 -11.01 -4.99 15.43
C ARG A 129 -9.91 -6.03 15.20
N GLU A 130 -10.24 -7.31 15.33
CA GLU A 130 -9.32 -8.43 15.05
C GLU A 130 -8.93 -8.46 13.56
N GLU A 131 -9.91 -8.40 12.65
CA GLU A 131 -9.69 -8.36 11.20
C GLU A 131 -8.78 -7.17 10.80
N MET A 132 -8.98 -6.01 11.43
CA MET A 132 -8.16 -4.81 11.21
C MET A 132 -6.75 -4.95 11.79
N GLN A 133 -6.60 -5.66 12.90
CA GLN A 133 -5.29 -5.96 13.48
C GLN A 133 -4.50 -6.89 12.58
N GLU A 134 -5.10 -7.98 12.10
CA GLU A 134 -4.47 -8.90 11.14
C GLU A 134 -4.06 -8.19 9.84
N LEU A 135 -4.91 -7.29 9.34
CA LEU A 135 -4.59 -6.47 8.17
C LEU A 135 -3.38 -5.57 8.42
N ARG A 136 -3.25 -5.02 9.63
CA ARG A 136 -2.08 -4.20 9.98
C ARG A 136 -0.83 -5.06 10.10
N GLU A 137 -0.89 -6.18 10.81
CA GLU A 137 0.25 -7.07 11.05
C GLU A 137 0.77 -7.73 9.77
N SER A 138 -0.10 -8.03 8.81
CA SER A 138 0.27 -8.67 7.53
C SER A 138 0.89 -7.72 6.50
N PHE A 139 0.72 -6.39 6.63
CA PHE A 139 1.26 -5.44 5.67
C PHE A 139 2.71 -5.07 5.98
N GLU A 140 3.60 -5.35 5.02
CA GLU A 140 5.04 -5.09 5.12
C GLU A 140 5.35 -3.57 5.19
N GLY A 141 5.82 -3.08 6.34
CA GLY A 141 6.40 -1.73 6.50
C GLY A 141 5.47 -0.63 7.03
N ARG A 142 5.92 0.62 6.94
CA ARG A 142 5.25 1.86 7.45
C ARG A 142 4.01 2.29 6.65
N TRP A 143 3.28 1.35 6.05
CA TRP A 143 2.05 1.63 5.29
C TRP A 143 0.78 1.55 6.16
N GLN A 144 0.93 1.14 7.42
CA GLN A 144 -0.02 1.43 8.49
C GLN A 144 -0.04 2.95 8.71
N TYR A 145 -0.74 3.70 7.86
CA TYR A 145 -0.82 5.14 8.01
C TYR A 145 -1.56 5.51 9.31
N TRP A 146 -0.97 6.51 9.97
CA TRP A 146 -1.39 7.13 11.24
C TRP A 146 -2.59 8.09 11.13
N TRP A 147 -3.26 8.15 9.98
CA TRP A 147 -4.37 9.07 9.75
C TRP A 147 -5.65 8.25 9.49
N ASP A 148 -6.18 7.70 10.58
CA ASP A 148 -7.61 7.73 10.89
C ASP A 148 -7.80 8.70 12.06
#